data_AF-A0A1G6VMD2-F1
#
_entry.id   AF-A0A1G6VMD2-F1
#
_cell.length_a   1.000
_cell.length_b   1.000
_cell.length_c   1.000
_cell.angle_alpha   90.00
_cell.angle_beta   90.00
_cell.angle_gamma   90.00
#
_symmetry.space_group_name_H-M   'P 1'
#
loop_
_entity.id
_entity.type
_entity.pdbx_description
1 polymer ?
#
loop_
_entity_poly.entity_id
_entity_poly.type
_entity_poly.pdbx_seq_one_letter_code
_entity_poly.pdbx_strand_id
1 'polypeptide(L)'
;MNGLPLSLALLLISSTTFAAEEDDDPCTVQGGGVMAGYACAAQRYKVADDQLNAEYKKAIQRTEEEQTALRENWPNTELVSLLRSAQRAWLKFRDAECQFTGISSTPSPWQGVQVEECKLRMTIERTEHLKGVHSG
;
A
#
# COMPACT_ATOMS: atom_id res chain seq x y z
N MET A 1 -39.22 39.02 60.67
CA MET A 1 -37.79 38.65 60.62
C MET A 1 -37.73 37.16 60.37
N ASN A 2 -37.20 36.56 59.31
CA ASN A 2 -36.41 36.99 58.16
C ASN A 2 -36.68 35.95 57.05
N GLY A 3 -36.78 36.37 55.79
CA GLY A 3 -36.75 35.46 54.64
C GLY A 3 -35.32 35.09 54.25
N LEU A 4 -35.15 33.98 53.53
CA LEU A 4 -34.03 33.65 52.62
C LEU A 4 -34.34 32.30 51.90
N PRO A 5 -33.69 31.93 50.78
CA PRO A 5 -34.31 31.98 49.46
C PRO A 5 -34.31 30.65 48.70
N LEU A 6 -35.08 30.60 47.61
CA LEU A 6 -35.00 29.60 46.54
C LEU A 6 -33.57 29.59 45.96
N SER A 7 -32.84 28.48 46.10
CA SER A 7 -31.60 28.24 45.36
C SER A 7 -31.84 27.18 44.27
N LEU A 8 -31.93 27.66 43.04
CA LEU A 8 -31.97 26.87 41.82
C LEU A 8 -30.56 26.31 41.56
N ALA A 9 -30.35 25.02 41.78
CA ALA A 9 -29.08 24.36 41.48
C ALA A 9 -28.95 24.14 39.95
N LEU A 10 -28.05 24.87 39.32
CA LEU A 10 -27.75 24.80 37.90
C LEU A 10 -26.82 23.60 37.62
N LEU A 11 -27.34 22.57 36.94
CA LEU A 11 -26.56 21.41 36.45
C LEU A 11 -25.67 21.86 35.28
N LEU A 12 -24.35 21.95 35.53
CA LEU A 12 -23.34 22.15 34.49
C LEU A 12 -23.08 20.81 33.78
N ILE A 13 -23.68 20.62 32.61
CA ILE A 13 -23.36 19.52 31.70
C ILE A 13 -22.06 19.90 30.98
N SER A 14 -20.94 19.32 31.41
CA SER A 14 -19.65 19.47 30.72
C SER A 14 -19.69 18.67 29.42
N SER A 15 -19.93 19.33 28.29
CA SER A 15 -19.75 18.73 26.97
C SER A 15 -18.26 18.51 26.72
N THR A 16 -17.81 17.25 26.76
CA THR A 16 -16.53 16.87 26.17
C THR A 16 -16.68 16.94 24.65
N THR A 17 -16.24 18.05 24.05
CA THR A 17 -16.05 18.11 22.61
C THR A 17 -14.91 17.16 22.25
N PHE A 18 -15.25 16.04 21.59
CA PHE A 18 -14.27 15.30 20.80
C PHE A 18 -13.98 16.15 19.56
N ALA A 19 -12.78 16.72 19.48
CA ALA A 19 -12.29 17.21 18.20
C ALA A 19 -12.14 15.99 17.28
N ALA A 20 -12.84 15.97 16.15
CA ALA A 20 -12.53 15.03 15.08
C ALA A 20 -11.13 15.38 14.57
N GLU A 21 -10.19 14.44 14.61
CA GLU A 21 -8.89 14.60 13.95
C GLU A 21 -9.16 14.79 12.45
N GLU A 22 -8.75 15.93 11.93
CA GLU A 22 -8.66 16.19 10.49
C GLU A 22 -7.71 15.14 9.92
N ASP A 23 -8.18 14.31 8.99
CA ASP A 23 -7.38 13.31 8.27
C ASP A 23 -6.44 14.06 7.32
N ASP A 24 -5.40 14.68 7.90
CA ASP A 24 -4.38 15.39 7.16
C ASP A 24 -3.61 14.40 6.29
N ASP A 25 -3.75 14.50 4.96
CA ASP A 25 -2.99 13.70 4.00
C ASP A 25 -1.48 13.84 4.31
N PRO A 26 -0.81 12.75 4.74
CA PRO A 26 0.59 12.80 5.15
C PRO A 26 1.53 13.23 4.01
N CYS A 27 1.08 13.16 2.75
CA CYS A 27 1.82 13.63 1.59
C CYS A 27 1.78 15.15 1.40
N THR A 28 0.92 15.87 2.11
CA THR A 28 0.71 17.33 1.95
C THR A 28 1.22 18.16 3.11
N VAL A 29 1.77 17.52 4.15
CA VAL A 29 2.29 18.18 5.35
C VAL A 29 3.50 19.06 5.01
N GLN A 30 3.30 20.38 5.00
CA GLN A 30 4.37 21.34 4.74
C GLN A 30 5.44 21.27 5.85
N GLY A 31 6.70 21.01 5.46
CA GLY A 31 7.78 20.80 6.43
C GLY A 31 7.69 19.47 7.20
N GLY A 32 6.91 18.50 6.71
CA GLY A 32 6.78 17.18 7.31
C GLY A 32 8.14 16.48 7.48
N GLY A 33 8.40 16.01 8.70
CA GLY A 33 9.59 15.23 9.01
C GLY A 33 9.50 13.78 8.54
N VAL A 34 10.46 12.97 8.99
CA VAL A 34 10.62 11.54 8.64
C VAL A 34 9.32 10.73 8.79
N MET A 35 8.53 10.99 9.83
CA MET A 35 7.29 10.27 10.09
C MET A 35 6.21 10.54 9.03
N ALA A 36 6.02 11.80 8.64
CA ALA A 36 5.10 12.18 7.57
C ALA A 36 5.56 11.63 6.22
N GLY A 37 6.87 11.72 5.93
CA GLY A 37 7.46 11.13 4.73
C GLY A 37 7.25 9.62 4.63
N TYR A 38 7.42 8.89 5.73
CA TYR A 38 7.15 7.45 5.78
C TYR A 38 5.67 7.14 5.53
N ALA A 39 4.75 7.83 6.21
CA ALA A 39 3.32 7.63 6.05
C ALA A 39 2.87 7.89 4.61
N CYS A 40 3.37 8.96 3.98
CA CYS A 40 3.11 9.25 2.57
C CYS A 40 3.64 8.15 1.64
N ALA A 41 4.90 7.72 1.81
CA ALA A 41 5.49 6.68 0.98
C ALA A 41 4.74 5.35 1.10
N ALA A 42 4.39 4.95 2.34
CA ALA A 42 3.60 3.75 2.62
C ALA A 42 2.20 3.82 2.01
N GLN A 43 1.52 4.97 2.10
CA GLN A 43 0.20 5.17 1.48
C GLN A 43 0.28 5.05 -0.04
N ARG A 44 1.26 5.69 -0.68
CA ARG A 44 1.46 5.59 -2.14
C ARG A 44 1.80 4.16 -2.56
N TYR A 45 2.66 3.48 -1.81
CA TYR A 45 2.96 2.06 -2.04
C TYR A 45 1.71 1.20 -1.96
N LYS A 46 0.86 1.39 -0.93
CA LYS A 46 -0.41 0.66 -0.79
C LYS A 46 -1.30 0.82 -2.03
N VAL A 47 -1.48 2.05 -2.51
CA VAL A 47 -2.27 2.32 -3.73
C VAL A 47 -1.69 1.59 -4.94
N ALA A 48 -0.37 1.60 -5.11
CA ALA A 48 0.28 0.88 -6.20
C ALA A 48 0.16 -0.64 -6.04
N ASP A 49 0.20 -1.18 -4.82
CA ASP A 49 0.05 -2.61 -4.55
C ASP A 49 -1.39 -3.08 -4.85
N ASP A 50 -2.40 -2.26 -4.54
CA ASP A 50 -3.79 -2.53 -4.93
C ASP A 50 -3.93 -2.59 -6.47
N GLN A 51 -3.28 -1.67 -7.19
CA GLN A 51 -3.24 -1.68 -8.66
C GLN A 51 -2.52 -2.93 -9.21
N LEU A 52 -1.39 -3.31 -8.61
CA LEU A 52 -0.65 -4.53 -8.95
C LEU A 52 -1.53 -5.77 -8.78
N ASN A 53 -2.23 -5.88 -7.65
CA ASN A 53 -3.11 -7.01 -7.35
C ASN A 53 -4.29 -7.09 -8.33
N ALA A 54 -4.86 -5.94 -8.71
CA ALA A 54 -5.91 -5.88 -9.72
C ALA A 54 -5.39 -6.33 -11.10
N GLU A 55 -4.21 -5.85 -11.52
CA GLU A 55 -3.63 -6.21 -12.81
C GLU A 55 -3.16 -7.67 -12.85
N TYR A 56 -2.61 -8.19 -11.75
CA TYR A 56 -2.22 -9.59 -11.63
C TYR A 56 -3.39 -10.54 -11.89
N LYS A 57 -4.60 -10.23 -11.40
CA LYS A 57 -5.80 -11.02 -11.68
C LYS A 57 -6.12 -11.05 -13.17
N LYS A 58 -6.00 -9.90 -13.87
CA LYS A 58 -6.22 -9.82 -15.32
C LYS A 58 -5.13 -10.57 -16.10
N ALA A 59 -3.88 -10.47 -15.69
CA ALA A 59 -2.78 -11.22 -16.28
C ALA A 59 -2.98 -12.73 -16.14
N ILE A 60 -3.47 -13.20 -14.98
CA ILE A 60 -3.84 -14.61 -14.79
C ILE A 60 -4.93 -15.04 -15.76
N GLN A 61 -5.98 -14.24 -15.97
CA GLN A 61 -7.04 -14.56 -16.93
C GLN A 61 -6.49 -14.69 -18.37
N ARG A 62 -5.70 -13.72 -18.83
CA ARG A 62 -5.05 -13.81 -20.15
C ARG A 62 -4.14 -15.04 -20.27
N THR A 63 -3.46 -15.41 -19.19
CA THR A 63 -2.60 -16.60 -19.13
C THR A 63 -3.43 -17.90 -19.17
N GLU A 64 -4.62 -17.94 -18.56
CA GLU A 64 -5.54 -19.07 -18.62
C GLU A 64 -6.05 -19.30 -20.05
N GLU A 65 -6.38 -18.22 -20.78
CA GLU A 65 -6.78 -18.26 -22.18
C GLU A 65 -5.64 -18.79 -23.07
N GLU A 66 -4.44 -18.22 -22.95
CA GLU A 66 -3.25 -18.68 -23.69
C GLU A 66 -2.93 -20.16 -23.37
N GLN A 67 -2.97 -20.55 -22.10
CA GLN A 67 -2.72 -21.92 -21.69
C GLN A 67 -3.73 -22.88 -22.32
N THR A 68 -5.01 -22.48 -22.40
CA THR A 68 -6.06 -23.29 -23.02
C THR A 68 -5.77 -23.50 -24.50
N ALA A 69 -5.41 -22.46 -25.23
CA ALA A 69 -5.04 -22.54 -26.64
C ALA A 69 -3.80 -23.43 -26.89
N LEU A 70 -2.75 -23.27 -26.07
CA LEU A 70 -1.53 -24.08 -26.21
C LEU A 70 -1.77 -25.56 -25.91
N ARG A 71 -2.71 -25.89 -25.01
CA ARG A 71 -3.02 -27.28 -24.64
C ARG A 71 -3.66 -28.09 -25.77
N GLU A 72 -4.15 -27.46 -26.83
CA GLU A 72 -4.59 -28.16 -28.04
C GLU A 72 -3.44 -28.94 -28.70
N ASN A 73 -2.22 -28.40 -28.64
CA ASN A 73 -1.04 -29.03 -29.22
C ASN A 73 -0.11 -29.62 -28.15
N TRP A 74 -0.03 -28.98 -26.98
CA TRP A 74 0.91 -29.31 -25.91
C TRP A 74 0.15 -29.50 -24.58
N PRO A 75 -0.43 -30.69 -24.33
CA PRO A 75 -1.41 -30.92 -23.26
C PRO A 75 -0.86 -30.70 -21.83
N ASN A 76 0.45 -30.76 -21.65
CA ASN A 76 1.12 -30.59 -20.34
C ASN A 76 1.55 -29.14 -20.06
N THR A 77 1.04 -28.16 -20.81
CA THR A 77 1.39 -26.74 -20.62
C THR A 77 0.79 -26.19 -19.32
N GLU A 78 1.60 -25.55 -18.47
CA GLU A 78 1.25 -25.08 -17.11
C GLU A 78 1.60 -23.59 -16.86
N LEU A 79 1.29 -22.72 -17.83
CA LEU A 79 1.62 -21.28 -17.77
C LEU A 79 1.09 -20.57 -16.51
N VAL A 80 -0.13 -20.89 -16.06
CA VAL A 80 -0.72 -20.22 -14.88
C VAL A 80 0.07 -20.52 -13.62
N SER A 81 0.51 -21.77 -13.47
CA SER A 81 1.34 -22.19 -12.34
C SER A 81 2.71 -21.50 -12.35
N LEU A 82 3.29 -21.33 -13.53
CA LEU A 82 4.55 -20.61 -13.74
C LEU A 82 4.41 -19.13 -13.41
N LEU A 83 3.37 -18.44 -13.89
CA LEU A 83 3.14 -17.03 -13.58
C LEU A 83 2.90 -16.80 -12.09
N ARG A 84 2.12 -17.66 -11.43
CA ARG A 84 1.92 -17.63 -9.97
C ARG A 84 3.24 -17.78 -9.21
N SER A 85 4.10 -18.68 -9.66
CA SER A 85 5.41 -18.91 -9.06
C SER A 85 6.35 -17.73 -9.26
N ALA A 86 6.39 -17.17 -10.47
CA ALA A 86 7.16 -15.98 -10.80
C ALA A 86 6.73 -14.77 -9.95
N GLN A 87 5.42 -14.55 -9.78
CA GLN A 87 4.92 -13.45 -8.96
C GLN A 87 5.32 -13.59 -7.48
N ARG A 88 5.23 -14.79 -6.90
CA ARG A 88 5.68 -15.03 -5.52
C ARG A 88 7.18 -14.83 -5.34
N ALA A 89 7.99 -15.27 -6.31
CA ALA A 89 9.42 -15.06 -6.29
C ALA A 89 9.76 -13.57 -6.40
N TRP A 90 9.05 -12.84 -7.27
CA TRP A 90 9.20 -11.40 -7.44
C TRP A 90 8.90 -10.63 -6.15
N LEU A 91 7.85 -10.99 -5.39
CA LEU A 91 7.55 -10.35 -4.10
C LEU A 91 8.73 -10.48 -3.11
N LYS A 92 9.30 -11.68 -2.99
CA LYS A 92 10.48 -11.93 -2.15
C LYS A 92 11.69 -11.12 -2.61
N PHE A 93 11.92 -11.07 -3.92
CA PHE A 93 12.99 -10.28 -4.50
C PHE A 93 12.81 -8.79 -4.20
N ARG A 94 11.64 -8.22 -4.46
CA ARG A 94 11.31 -6.82 -4.16
C ARG A 94 11.60 -6.49 -2.69
N ASP A 95 11.09 -7.31 -1.77
CA ASP A 95 11.22 -7.02 -0.35
C ASP A 95 12.69 -7.08 0.10
N ALA A 96 13.47 -8.05 -0.39
CA ALA A 96 14.90 -8.16 -0.12
C ALA A 96 15.72 -7.01 -0.74
N GLU A 97 15.44 -6.68 -2.01
CA GLU A 97 16.12 -5.62 -2.75
C GLU A 97 15.86 -4.24 -2.12
N CYS A 98 14.62 -3.97 -1.72
CA CYS A 98 14.27 -2.71 -1.09
C CYS A 98 14.82 -2.61 0.33
N GLN A 99 14.93 -3.72 1.07
CA GLN A 99 15.64 -3.72 2.33
C GLN A 99 17.14 -3.44 2.14
N PHE A 100 17.77 -4.02 1.13
CA PHE A 100 19.17 -3.75 0.79
C PHE A 100 19.38 -2.29 0.37
N THR A 101 18.56 -1.77 -0.54
CA THR A 101 18.66 -0.39 -1.05
C THR A 101 18.40 0.65 0.04
N GLY A 102 17.40 0.39 0.89
CA GLY A 102 16.98 1.34 1.92
C GLY A 102 17.88 1.39 3.15
N ILE A 103 18.75 0.40 3.37
CA ILE A 103 19.71 0.36 4.49
C ILE A 103 21.07 0.81 3.99
N SER A 104 21.55 1.94 4.51
CA SER A 104 22.93 2.40 4.28
C SER A 104 23.88 1.86 5.35
N SER A 105 25.18 1.78 5.04
CA SER A 105 26.24 1.43 6.01
C SER A 105 26.25 2.37 7.24
N THR A 106 25.63 3.55 7.13
CA THR A 106 25.42 4.51 8.21
C THR A 106 23.92 4.57 8.57
N PRO A 107 23.56 4.57 9.87
CA PRO A 107 22.17 4.78 10.28
C PRO A 107 21.62 6.11 9.73
N SER A 108 20.47 6.05 9.06
CA SER A 108 19.74 7.23 8.59
C SER A 108 18.30 7.17 9.11
N PRO A 109 17.73 8.27 9.60
CA PRO A 109 16.32 8.27 10.02
C PRO A 109 15.38 8.03 8.82
N TRP A 110 15.84 8.26 7.59
CA TRP A 110 15.06 8.10 6.36
C TRP A 110 15.10 6.69 5.77
N GLN A 111 15.71 5.70 6.43
CA GLN A 111 15.81 4.33 5.90
C GLN A 111 14.42 3.75 5.58
N GLY A 112 13.44 3.89 6.49
CA GLY A 112 12.08 3.40 6.26
C GLY A 112 11.41 4.04 5.04
N VAL A 113 11.61 5.35 4.83
CA VAL A 113 11.05 6.06 3.67
C VAL A 113 11.64 5.52 2.36
N GLN A 114 12.95 5.34 2.33
CA GLN A 114 13.65 4.79 1.15
C GLN A 114 13.21 3.35 0.82
N VAL A 115 12.97 2.52 1.84
CA VAL A 115 12.43 1.16 1.64
C VAL A 115 11.05 1.23 0.98
N GLU A 116 10.14 2.07 1.47
CA GLU A 116 8.78 2.18 0.93
C GLU A 116 8.75 2.80 -0.47
N GLU A 117 9.61 3.79 -0.75
CA GLU A 117 9.76 4.36 -2.10
C GLU A 117 10.31 3.35 -3.11
N CYS A 118 11.26 2.50 -2.69
CA CYS A 118 11.73 1.40 -3.52
C CYS A 118 10.61 0.43 -3.87
N LYS A 119 9.81 0.01 -2.87
CA LYS A 119 8.69 -0.90 -3.08
C LYS A 119 7.66 -0.29 -4.03
N LEU A 120 7.32 0.98 -3.84
CA LEU A 120 6.43 1.73 -4.73
C LEU A 120 6.90 1.67 -6.19
N ARG A 121 8.16 2.04 -6.46
CA ARG A 121 8.71 2.05 -7.81
C ARG A 121 8.65 0.66 -8.46
N MET A 122 9.14 -0.36 -7.75
CA MET A 122 9.16 -1.74 -8.27
C MET A 122 7.75 -2.29 -8.50
N THR A 123 6.79 -1.95 -7.64
CA THR A 123 5.38 -2.35 -7.80
C THR A 123 4.74 -1.71 -9.03
N ILE A 124 5.03 -0.44 -9.33
CA ILE A 124 4.58 0.22 -10.56
C ILE A 124 5.17 -0.48 -11.78
N GLU A 125 6.49 -0.71 -11.80
CA GLU A 125 7.17 -1.40 -12.91
C GLU A 125 6.61 -2.81 -13.14
N ARG A 126 6.34 -3.55 -12.06
CA ARG A 126 5.74 -4.88 -12.16
C ARG A 126 4.32 -4.85 -12.68
N THR A 127 3.54 -3.84 -12.31
CA THR A 127 2.19 -3.63 -12.84
C THR A 127 2.23 -3.44 -14.35
N GLU A 128 3.13 -2.60 -14.86
CA GLU A 128 3.30 -2.42 -16.32
C GLU A 128 3.77 -3.70 -17.02
N HIS A 129 4.68 -4.46 -16.42
CA HIS A 129 5.07 -5.77 -16.95
C HIS A 129 3.87 -6.73 -17.07
N LEU A 130 3.02 -6.80 -16.04
CA LEU A 130 1.85 -7.69 -16.03
C LEU A 130 0.80 -7.29 -17.08
N LYS A 131 0.65 -5.99 -17.39
CA LYS A 131 -0.20 -5.54 -18.49
C LYS A 131 0.22 -6.14 -19.84
N GLY A 132 1.52 -6.33 -20.05
CA GLY A 132 2.09 -6.90 -21.28
C GLY A 132 2.03 -8.44 -21.38
N VAL A 133 1.63 -9.15 -20.32
CA VAL A 133 1.55 -10.61 -20.33
C VAL A 133 0.35 -11.05 -21.19
N HIS A 134 0.65 -11.74 -22.29
CA HIS A 134 -0.33 -12.29 -23.25
C HIS A 134 -1.34 -11.26 -23.79
N SER A 135 -0.93 -10.00 -23.91
CA SER A 135 -1.77 -8.89 -24.38
C SER A 135 -1.59 -8.61 -25.89
N GLY A 136 -1.42 -9.67 -26.69
CA GLY A 136 -1.23 -9.58 -28.14
C GLY A 136 -2.46 -9.05 -28.88
#